data_AF-A0AA35T114-F1
#
_entry.id   AF-A0AA35T114-F1
#
_cell.length_a   1.000
_cell.length_b   1.000
_cell.length_c   1.000
_cell.angle_alpha   90.00
_cell.angle_beta   90.00
_cell.angle_gamma   90.00
#
_symmetry.space_group_name_H-M   'P 1'
#
loop_
_entity.id
_entity.type
_entity.pdbx_description
1 polymer ?
#
loop_
_entity_poly.entity_id
_entity_poly.type
_entity_poly.pdbx_seq_one_letter_code
_entity_poly.pdbx_strand_id
1 'polypeptide(L)' 'MDYLLPTSTDAPDIESIVLEEAPSPLNPLGVKGAGEGGIVATGAALTNAVVNALSPLGIQINELPLSPDRIMGLIRERQG' A
#
# COMPACT_ATOMS: atom_id res chain seq x y z
N MET A 1 24.48 5.46 0.95
CA MET A 1 23.37 6.22 0.31
C MET A 1 22.14 5.46 0.71
N ASP A 2 21.34 6.06 1.59
CA ASP A 2 20.42 5.29 2.46
C ASP A 2 18.94 5.63 2.19
N TYR A 3 18.70 6.49 1.20
CA TYR A 3 17.36 6.82 0.69
C TYR A 3 17.05 5.94 -0.52
N LEU A 4 16.33 4.85 -0.28
CA LEU A 4 16.01 3.87 -1.31
C LEU A 4 14.88 4.40 -2.20
N LEU A 5 15.17 4.53 -3.48
CA LEU A 5 14.16 4.70 -4.53
C LEU A 5 13.87 3.33 -5.17
N PRO A 6 12.61 3.01 -5.47
CA PRO A 6 12.27 1.75 -6.12
C PRO A 6 12.89 1.70 -7.52
N THR A 7 13.42 0.54 -7.86
CA THR A 7 13.91 0.16 -9.18
C THR A 7 12.86 -0.67 -9.92
N SER A 8 13.14 -1.06 -11.16
CA SER A 8 12.23 -1.91 -11.94
C SER A 8 12.00 -3.29 -11.31
N THR A 9 12.92 -3.79 -10.48
CA THR A 9 12.76 -5.08 -9.79
C THR A 9 11.99 -4.97 -8.48
N ASP A 10 11.77 -3.75 -7.96
CA ASP A 10 11.00 -3.52 -6.74
C ASP A 10 9.50 -3.32 -7.04
N ALA A 11 9.18 -2.85 -8.24
CA ALA A 11 7.82 -2.61 -8.68
C ALA A 11 7.17 -3.92 -9.18
N PRO A 12 6.02 -4.36 -8.63
CA PRO A 12 5.30 -5.50 -9.16
C PRO A 12 4.56 -5.13 -10.46
N ASP A 13 4.13 -6.14 -11.22
CA ASP A 13 3.18 -5.93 -12.30
C ASP A 13 1.86 -5.38 -11.74
N ILE A 14 1.36 -4.29 -12.33
CA ILE A 14 0.15 -3.60 -11.88
C ILE A 14 -1.01 -3.92 -12.82
N GLU A 15 -2.04 -4.55 -12.28
CA GLU A 15 -3.35 -4.66 -12.92
C GLU A 15 -4.19 -3.43 -12.56
N SER A 16 -4.87 -2.85 -13.56
CA SER A 16 -5.73 -1.68 -13.36
C SER A 16 -7.10 -1.92 -13.98
N ILE A 17 -8.14 -1.57 -13.22
CA ILE A 17 -9.53 -1.61 -13.64
C ILE A 17 -10.09 -0.21 -13.52
N VAL A 18 -10.67 0.29 -14.61
CA VAL A 18 -11.32 1.60 -14.66
C VAL A 18 -12.82 1.39 -14.71
N LEU A 19 -13.54 1.99 -13.76
CA LEU A 19 -15.00 1.95 -13.69
C LEU A 19 -15.55 3.32 -14.08
N GLU A 20 -16.52 3.34 -15.00
CA GLU A 20 -17.12 4.57 -15.55
C GLU A 20 -18.52 4.87 -15.00
N GLU A 21 -18.94 4.14 -13.96
CA GLU A 21 -20.32 4.13 -13.48
C GLU A 21 -20.75 5.39 -12.72
N ALA A 22 -19.83 6.31 -12.44
CA ALA A 22 -20.08 7.50 -11.62
C ALA A 22 -19.46 8.77 -12.25
N PRO A 23 -20.03 9.33 -13.32
CA PRO A 23 -19.58 10.60 -13.87
C PRO A 23 -19.77 11.75 -12.88
N SER A 24 -18.93 12.78 -12.98
CA SER A 24 -19.06 13.99 -12.16
C SER A 24 -20.21 14.87 -12.64
N PRO A 25 -21.15 15.27 -11.77
CA PRO A 25 -22.19 16.24 -12.14
C PRO A 25 -21.67 17.69 -12.20
N LEU A 26 -20.41 17.92 -11.80
CA LEU A 26 -19.84 19.26 -11.57
C LEU A 26 -19.08 19.83 -12.77
N ASN A 27 -18.92 19.05 -13.84
CA ASN A 27 -18.33 19.55 -15.07
C ASN A 27 -18.99 18.94 -16.31
N PRO A 28 -19.04 19.66 -17.44
CA PRO A 28 -19.75 19.21 -18.64
C PRO A 28 -19.22 17.91 -19.26
N LEU A 29 -17.99 17.52 -18.92
CA LEU A 29 -17.34 16.32 -19.44
C LEU A 29 -17.58 15.08 -18.56
N GLY A 30 -18.14 15.25 -17.36
CA GLY A 30 -18.32 14.14 -16.42
C GLY A 30 -17.02 13.60 -15.80
N VAL A 31 -15.87 14.26 -16.01
CA VAL A 31 -14.55 13.73 -15.64
C VAL A 31 -14.19 14.00 -14.17
N LYS A 32 -13.29 13.18 -13.63
CA LYS A 32 -12.74 13.30 -12.27
C LYS A 32 -11.21 13.23 -12.31
N GLY A 33 -10.55 13.84 -11.35
CA GLY A 33 -9.11 13.67 -11.17
C GLY A 33 -8.78 12.24 -10.71
N ALA A 34 -7.72 11.66 -11.28
CA ALA A 34 -7.29 10.29 -10.96
C ALA A 34 -5.80 10.17 -10.59
N GLY A 35 -5.01 11.25 -10.71
CA GLY A 35 -3.55 11.19 -10.60
C GLY A 35 -3.02 10.75 -9.23
N GLU A 36 -3.77 11.01 -8.15
CA GLU A 36 -3.35 10.68 -6.78
C GLU A 36 -4.03 9.42 -6.22
N GLY A 37 -5.00 8.84 -6.94
CA GLY A 37 -5.80 7.72 -6.43
C GLY A 37 -4.96 6.51 -6.04
N GLY A 38 -3.93 6.21 -6.82
CA GLY A 38 -2.97 5.14 -6.52
C GLY A 38 -2.19 5.43 -5.23
N ILE A 39 -1.46 6.55 -5.19
CA ILE A 39 -0.54 6.83 -4.06
C ILE A 39 -1.25 6.95 -2.72
N VAL A 40 -2.48 7.48 -2.69
CA VAL A 40 -3.27 7.63 -1.46
C VAL A 40 -3.56 6.28 -0.79
N ALA A 41 -3.88 5.24 -1.57
CA ALA A 41 -4.28 3.94 -1.04
C ALA A 41 -3.10 2.96 -0.85
N THR A 42 -2.02 3.11 -1.61
CA THR A 42 -0.92 2.12 -1.66
C THR A 42 -0.34 1.78 -0.29
N GLY A 43 -0.03 2.77 0.55
CA GLY A 43 0.57 2.53 1.87
C GLY A 43 -0.33 1.70 2.78
N ALA A 44 -1.63 2.01 2.80
CA ALA A 44 -2.62 1.28 3.59
C ALA A 44 -2.84 -0.15 3.05
N ALA A 45 -2.96 -0.30 1.73
CA ALA A 45 -3.15 -1.59 1.08
C ALA A 45 -1.97 -2.55 1.37
N LEU A 46 -0.72 -2.07 1.23
CA LEU A 46 0.47 -2.86 1.53
C LEU A 46 0.57 -3.22 3.02
N THR A 47 0.31 -2.26 3.91
CA THR A 47 0.35 -2.52 5.36
C THR A 47 -0.68 -3.56 5.77
N ASN A 48 -1.90 -3.46 5.26
CA ASN A 48 -2.96 -4.44 5.53
C ASN A 48 -2.61 -5.83 5.01
N ALA A 49 -1.97 -5.94 3.84
CA ALA A 49 -1.51 -7.22 3.31
C ALA A 49 -0.46 -7.87 4.23
N VAL A 50 0.51 -7.10 4.72
CA VAL A 50 1.52 -7.61 5.66
C VAL A 50 0.90 -7.98 7.01
N VAL A 51 0.00 -7.15 7.56
CA VAL A 51 -0.73 -7.47 8.79
C VAL A 51 -1.55 -8.75 8.63
N ASN A 52 -2.21 -8.94 7.48
CA ASN A 52 -2.96 -10.16 7.19
C ASN A 52 -2.05 -11.40 7.15
N ALA A 53 -0.90 -11.31 6.49
CA ALA A 53 0.09 -12.39 6.46
C ALA A 53 0.63 -12.76 7.85
N LEU A 54 0.74 -11.78 8.76
CA LEU A 54 1.20 -11.96 10.13
C LEU A 54 0.07 -12.19 11.15
N SER A 55 -1.17 -12.36 10.70
CA SER A 55 -2.34 -12.53 11.57
C SER A 55 -2.21 -13.66 12.60
N PRO A 56 -1.55 -14.81 12.35
CA PRO A 56 -1.37 -15.85 13.37
C PRO A 56 -0.54 -15.40 14.58
N LEU A 57 0.29 -14.36 14.41
CA LEU A 57 1.11 -13.79 15.47
C LEU A 57 0.40 -12.64 16.21
N GLY A 58 -0.78 -12.22 15.75
CA GLY A 58 -1.54 -11.09 16.31
C GLY A 58 -0.78 -9.76 16.26
N ILE A 59 0.11 -9.59 15.28
CA ILE A 59 0.90 -8.37 15.07
C ILE A 59 0.01 -7.28 14.45
N GLN A 60 0.21 -6.04 14.86
CA GLN A 60 -0.43 -4.85 14.28
C GLN A 60 0.66 -3.89 13.83
N ILE A 61 0.45 -3.22 12.69
CA ILE A 61 1.40 -2.27 12.11
C ILE A 61 0.65 -1.00 11.75
N ASN A 62 1.11 0.13 12.30
CA ASN A 62 0.47 1.44 12.18
C ASN A 62 1.42 2.55 11.73
N GLU A 63 2.65 2.21 11.32
CA GLU A 63 3.61 3.19 10.80
C GLU A 63 4.32 2.62 9.58
N LEU A 64 4.89 3.50 8.76
CA LEU A 64 5.72 3.19 7.61
C LEU A 64 7.14 3.74 7.84
N PRO A 65 8.17 3.22 7.16
CA PRO A 65 8.15 2.14 6.17
C PRO A 65 8.06 0.73 6.77
N LEU A 66 7.67 -0.25 5.94
CA LEU A 66 7.66 -1.68 6.27
C LEU A 66 9.06 -2.29 6.09
N SER A 67 10.07 -1.72 6.76
CA SER A 67 11.45 -2.20 6.60
C SER A 67 11.62 -3.63 7.16
N PRO A 68 12.49 -4.47 6.54
CA PRO A 68 12.71 -5.83 7.00
C PRO A 68 13.09 -5.92 8.48
N ASP A 69 13.98 -5.06 8.96
CA ASP A 69 14.42 -5.06 10.36
C ASP A 69 13.27 -4.80 11.33
N ARG A 70 12.34 -3.89 10.98
CA ARG A 70 11.18 -3.58 11.83
C ARG A 70 10.19 -4.74 11.85
N ILE A 71 9.91 -5.34 10.69
CA ILE A 71 9.03 -6.51 10.61
C ILE A 71 9.63 -7.70 11.38
N MET A 72 10.93 -7.94 11.24
CA MET A 72 11.63 -9.01 11.95
C MET A 72 11.68 -8.77 13.46
N GLY A 73 11.83 -7.51 13.90
CA GLY A 73 11.72 -7.14 15.32
C GLY A 73 10.36 -7.52 15.90
N LEU A 74 9.27 -7.11 15.24
CA LEU A 74 7.90 -7.44 15.66
C LEU A 74 7.63 -8.95 15.71
N ILE A 75 8.17 -9.72 14.77
CA ILE A 75 8.04 -11.19 14.76
C ILE A 75 8.77 -11.79 15.97
N ARG A 76 10.00 -11.35 16.25
CA ARG A 76 10.78 -11.87 17.39
C ARG A 76 10.11 -11.59 18.74
N GLU A 77 9.54 -10.40 18.91
CA GLU A 77 8.80 -10.02 20.13
C GLU A 77 7.60 -10.93 20.43
N ARG A 78 7.02 -11.58 19.40
CA ARG A 78 5.88 -12.50 19.55
C ARG A 78 6.29 -13.97 19.67
N GLN A 79 7.55 -14.30 19.40
CA GLN A 79 8.08 -15.68 19.41
C GLN A 79 8.96 -15.98 20.63
N GLY A 80 9.40 -14.97 21.37
CA GLY A 80 10.05 -15.11 22.67
C GLY A 80 9.04 -15.20 23.80
#